data_AF-A0A1G8P661-F1
#
_entry.id   AF-A0A1G8P661-F1
#
_cell.length_a   1.000
_cell.length_b   1.000
_cell.length_c   1.000
_cell.angle_alpha   90.00
_cell.angle_beta   90.00
_cell.angle_gamma   90.00
#
_symmetry.space_group_name_H-M   'P 1'
#
loop_
_entity.id
_entity.type
_entity.pdbx_description
1 polymer ?
#
loop_
_entity_poly.entity_id
_entity_poly.type
_entity_poly.pdbx_seq_one_letter_code
_entity_poly.pdbx_strand_id
1 'polypeptide(L)' 'MEKEVVINQDFHTITARSTDQLQTQLYKVLDLYRNNRKEFALISQVQPVNDKEFIVIIETIIEQQN' A
#
# COMPACT_ATOMS: atom_id res chain seq x y z
N MET A 1 -5.75 -27.81 -11.60
CA MET A 1 -5.04 -27.18 -10.47
C MET A 1 -5.56 -25.77 -10.38
N GLU A 2 -6.37 -25.46 -9.37
CA GLU A 2 -6.86 -24.11 -9.12
C GLU A 2 -5.78 -23.34 -8.35
N LYS A 3 -5.42 -22.15 -8.83
CA LYS A 3 -4.54 -21.24 -8.11
C LYS A 3 -5.40 -20.37 -7.20
N GLU A 4 -5.21 -20.48 -5.90
CA GLU A 4 -5.87 -19.59 -4.94
C GLU A 4 -5.10 -18.27 -4.88
N VAL A 5 -5.81 -17.17 -5.15
CA VAL A 5 -5.27 -15.81 -5.06
C VAL A 5 -5.85 -15.18 -3.81
N VAL A 6 -4.98 -14.87 -2.85
CA VAL A 6 -5.38 -14.16 -1.64
C VAL A 6 -5.06 -12.68 -1.83
N ILE A 7 -6.09 -11.83 -1.67
CA ILE A 7 -5.96 -10.37 -1.65
C ILE A 7 -6.07 -9.93 -0.19
N ASN A 8 -5.01 -9.34 0.34
CA ASN A 8 -5.02 -8.71 1.67
C ASN A 8 -5.08 -7.19 1.52
N GLN A 9 -5.68 -6.52 2.50
CA GLN A 9 -5.75 -5.07 2.57
C GLN A 9 -5.11 -4.57 3.86
N ASP A 10 -4.17 -3.65 3.71
CA ASP A 10 -3.48 -2.98 4.81
C ASP A 10 -3.74 -1.47 4.78
N PHE A 11 -3.68 -0.85 5.95
CA PHE A 11 -3.97 0.57 6.14
C PHE A 11 -2.78 1.28 6.76
N HIS A 12 -2.35 2.38 6.14
CA HIS A 12 -1.29 3.25 6.65
C HIS A 12 -1.80 4.67 6.81
N THR A 13 -1.41 5.33 7.89
CA THR A 13 -1.64 6.78 8.04
C THR A 13 -0.34 7.51 7.71
N ILE A 14 -0.40 8.48 6.80
CA ILE A 14 0.73 9.33 6.44
C ILE A 14 0.39 10.80 6.62
N THR A 15 1.42 11.60 6.89
CA THR A 15 1.30 13.06 6.95
C THR A 15 2.06 13.72 5.81
N ALA A 16 1.45 14.69 5.13
CA ALA A 16 2.10 15.48 4.09
C ALA A 16 1.60 16.93 4.09
N ARG A 17 2.51 17.90 3.87
CA ARG A 17 2.18 19.34 3.80
C ARG A 17 2.30 19.90 2.38
N SER A 18 2.69 19.08 1.42
CA SER A 18 2.80 19.41 0.01
C SER A 18 2.65 18.15 -0.85
N THR A 19 2.39 18.33 -2.14
CA THR A 19 2.33 17.24 -3.11
C THR A 19 3.62 16.42 -3.15
N ASP A 20 4.79 17.09 -3.11
CA ASP A 20 6.09 16.41 -3.12
C ASP A 20 6.29 15.55 -1.86
N GLN A 21 5.84 16.05 -0.70
CA GLN A 21 5.86 15.28 0.54
C GLN A 21 4.90 14.10 0.49
N LEU A 22 3.70 14.30 -0.07
CA LEU A 22 2.72 13.22 -0.24
C LEU A 22 3.31 12.10 -1.09
N GLN A 23 3.87 12.44 -2.27
CA GLN A 23 4.52 11.47 -3.14
C GLN A 23 5.67 10.74 -2.43
N THR A 24 6.51 11.46 -1.68
CA THR A 24 7.61 10.87 -0.91
C THR A 24 7.10 9.87 0.14
N GLN A 25 6.02 10.20 0.86
CA GLN A 25 5.45 9.31 1.87
C GLN A 25 4.79 8.07 1.25
N LEU A 26 4.09 8.23 0.11
CA LEU A 26 3.50 7.09 -0.62
C LEU A 26 4.57 6.10 -1.09
N TYR A 27 5.71 6.59 -1.60
CA TYR A 27 6.83 5.72 -1.95
C TYR A 27 7.42 4.99 -0.73
N LYS A 28 7.56 5.68 0.41
CA LYS A 28 8.02 5.03 1.65
C LYS A 28 7.09 3.90 2.08
N VAL A 29 5.78 4.09 2.00
CA VAL A 29 4.80 3.03 2.30
C VAL A 29 5.00 1.84 1.37
N LEU A 30 5.08 2.06 0.05
CA LEU A 30 5.31 0.97 -0.91
C LEU A 30 6.66 0.26 -0.71
N ASP A 31 7.72 1.00 -0.36
CA ASP A 31 9.04 0.41 -0.11
C ASP A 31 9.06 -0.55 1.09
N LEU A 32 8.14 -0.39 2.06
CA LEU A 32 7.98 -1.37 3.16
C LEU A 32 7.61 -2.76 2.63
N TYR A 33 6.84 -2.83 1.55
CA TYR A 33 6.35 -4.09 0.97
C TYR A 33 7.33 -4.72 -0.01
N ARG A 34 8.20 -3.92 -0.64
CA ARG A 34 9.22 -4.43 -1.59
C ARG A 34 10.21 -5.40 -0.95
N ASN A 35 10.46 -5.28 0.35
CA ASN A 35 11.42 -6.12 1.06
C ASN A 35 10.88 -7.53 1.38
N ASN A 36 9.58 -7.77 1.26
CA ASN A 36 8.97 -9.05 1.66
C ASN A 36 8.89 -10.11 0.54
N ARG A 37 9.40 -9.82 -0.69
CA ARG A 37 9.66 -10.72 -1.84
C ARG A 37 8.56 -11.71 -2.29
N LYS A 38 7.40 -11.78 -1.63
CA LYS A 38 6.31 -12.72 -1.91
C LYS A 38 4.98 -12.05 -2.22
N GLU A 39 4.94 -10.72 -2.22
CA GLU A 39 3.70 -9.96 -2.27
C GLU A 39 3.81 -8.86 -3.33
N PHE A 40 2.92 -8.88 -4.31
CA PHE A 40 2.73 -7.71 -5.16
C PHE A 40 1.88 -6.71 -4.37
N ALA A 41 2.46 -5.57 -4.01
CA ALA A 41 1.78 -4.52 -3.26
C ALA A 41 1.46 -3.31 -4.14
N LEU A 42 0.23 -2.81 -4.06
CA LEU A 42 -0.22 -1.63 -4.80
C LEU A 42 -0.99 -0.69 -3.86
N ILE A 43 -0.83 0.62 -4.03
CA ILE A 43 -1.72 1.60 -3.39
C ILE A 43 -3.05 1.56 -4.14
N SER A 44 -4.10 1.04 -3.51
CA SER A 44 -5.42 0.97 -4.13
C SER A 44 -6.18 2.28 -3.92
N GLN A 45 -5.99 2.95 -2.78
CA GLN A 45 -6.64 4.22 -2.46
C GLN A 45 -5.77 5.12 -1.58
N VAL A 46 -5.98 6.43 -1.72
CA VAL A 46 -5.46 7.46 -0.82
C VAL A 46 -6.62 8.38 -0.44
N GLN A 47 -7.00 8.40 0.82
CA GLN A 47 -8.13 9.17 1.33
C GLN A 47 -7.63 10.26 2.29
N PRO A 48 -7.95 11.55 2.06
CA PRO A 48 -7.61 12.60 3.02
C PRO A 48 -8.49 12.46 4.27
N VAL A 49 -7.88 12.52 5.45
CA VAL A 49 -8.56 12.64 6.75
C VAL A 49 -8.76 14.11 7.10
N ASN A 50 -7.74 14.93 6.81
CA ASN A 50 -7.75 16.39 6.94
C ASN A 50 -6.66 16.99 6.02
N ASP A 51 -6.39 18.29 6.15
CA ASP A 51 -5.43 19.03 5.30
C ASP A 51 -4.01 18.47 5.27
N LYS A 52 -3.63 17.61 6.24
CA LYS A 52 -2.25 17.11 6.39
C LYS A 52 -2.16 15.61 6.56
N GLU A 53 -3.26 14.90 6.81
CA GLU A 53 -3.28 13.47 7.11
C GLU A 53 -4.06 12.69 6.07
N PHE A 54 -3.52 11.55 5.67
CA PHE A 54 -4.09 10.68 4.64
C PHE A 54 -4.07 9.22 5.11
N ILE A 55 -5.15 8.50 4.86
CA ILE A 55 -5.19 7.05 4.93
C ILE A 55 -4.80 6.49 3.55
N VAL A 56 -3.81 5.62 3.54
CA VAL A 56 -3.33 4.90 2.35
C VAL A 56 -3.74 3.45 2.51
N ILE A 57 -4.49 2.94 1.54
CA ILE A 57 -4.92 1.54 1.48
C ILE A 57 -3.99 0.82 0.51
N ILE A 58 -3.35 -0.24 0.99
CA ILE A 58 -2.48 -1.12 0.21
C ILE A 58 -3.19 -2.45 -0.01
N GLU A 59 -3.24 -2.90 -1.26
CA GLU A 59 -3.64 -4.26 -1.60
C GLU A 59 -2.38 -5.10 -1.86
N THR A 60 -2.27 -6.24 -1.18
CA THR A 60 -1.23 -7.22 -1.46
C THR A 60 -1.82 -8.49 -2.06
N ILE A 61 -1.21 -8.95 -3.13
CA ILE A 61 -1.59 -10.18 -3.83
C ILE A 61 -0.53 -11.24 -3.54
N ILE A 62 -0.98 -12.36 -2.98
CA ILE A 62 -0.15 -13.53 -2.71
C ILE A 62 -0.63 -14.66 -3.64
N GLU A 63 0.21 -15.04 -4.61
CA GLU A 63 -0.02 -16.25 -5.39
C GLU A 63 0.42 -17.47 -4.58
N GLN A 64 -0.53 -18.32 -4.18
CA GLN A 64 -0.22 -19.60 -3.54
C GLN A 64 -0.14 -20.70 -4.61
N GLN A 65 0.97 -21.44 -4.62
CA GLN A 65 1.07 -22.70 -5.38
C GLN A 65 0.63 -23.84 -4.45
N ASN A 66 -0.54 -24.42 -4.73
CA ASN A 66 -0.94 -25.71 -4.18
C ASN A 66 -0.21 -26.86 -4.88
#